data_AF-A0A239IQP7-F1
#
_entry.id   AF-A0A239IQP7-F1
#
_cell.length_a   1.000
_cell.length_b   1.000
_cell.length_c   1.000
_cell.angle_alpha   90.00
_cell.angle_beta   90.00
_cell.angle_gamma   90.00
#
_symmetry.space_group_name_H-M   'P 1'
#
loop_
_entity.id
_entity.type
_entity.pdbx_description
1 polymer ?
#
loop_
_entity_poly.entity_id
_entity_poly.type
_entity_poly.pdbx_seq_one_letter_code
_entity_poly.pdbx_strand_id
1 'polypeptide(L)'
;MFLARESGPYYRRYWIRASVTLVRPVIGHAYLLTKTKVYNGDPRNALRPLLYSQARLNSDDTLEVLTSAERAALCAIEAIACGR
;
A
#
# COMPACT_ATOMS: atom_id res chain seq x y z
N MET A 1 -1.72 -12.84 -10.45
CA MET A 1 -0.91 -11.64 -10.75
C MET A 1 -0.59 -10.96 -9.45
N PHE A 2 0.68 -10.59 -9.24
CA PHE A 2 1.15 -9.86 -8.06
C PHE A 2 1.99 -8.68 -8.54
N LEU A 3 1.69 -7.50 -8.02
CA LEU A 3 2.45 -6.29 -8.28
C LEU A 3 2.75 -5.60 -6.96
N ALA A 4 3.99 -5.18 -6.75
CA ALA A 4 4.37 -4.45 -5.55
C ALA A 4 5.28 -3.29 -5.91
N ARG A 5 5.20 -2.23 -5.11
CA ARG A 5 6.05 -1.05 -5.21
C ARG A 5 6.43 -0.59 -3.81
N GLU A 6 7.70 -0.25 -3.69
CA GLU A 6 8.26 0.44 -2.54
C GLU A 6 8.64 1.85 -2.99
N SER A 7 8.28 2.85 -2.20
CA SER A 7 8.55 4.25 -2.50
C SER A 7 8.89 5.05 -1.24
N GLY A 8 9.71 6.09 -1.43
CA GLY A 8 10.28 6.89 -0.37
C GLY A 8 11.80 7.09 -0.52
N PRO A 9 12.46 7.70 0.48
CA PRO A 9 11.85 8.22 1.70
C PRO A 9 11.05 9.51 1.46
N TYR A 10 9.84 9.57 2.01
CA TYR A 10 9.03 10.79 2.13
C TYR A 10 9.33 11.49 3.46
N TYR A 11 9.40 12.82 3.45
CA TYR A 11 9.79 13.63 4.63
C TYR A 11 11.04 13.09 5.35
N ARG A 12 12.02 12.60 4.57
CA ARG A 12 13.31 12.03 5.02
C ARG A 12 13.24 10.77 5.88
N ARG A 13 12.06 10.24 6.23
CA ARG A 13 11.96 9.07 7.11
C ARG A 13 10.87 8.06 6.76
N TYR A 14 9.81 8.46 6.06
CA TYR A 14 8.69 7.57 5.82
C TYR A 14 8.83 6.79 4.53
N TRP A 15 8.51 5.50 4.57
CA TRP A 15 8.52 4.63 3.41
C TRP A 15 7.15 4.00 3.21
N ILE A 16 6.74 3.84 1.97
CA ILE A 16 5.49 3.17 1.59
C ILE A 16 5.86 1.86 0.90
N ARG A 17 5.16 0.78 1.28
CA ARG A 17 5.17 -0.48 0.54
C ARG A 17 3.73 -0.83 0.18
N ALA A 18 3.39 -0.65 -1.09
CA ALA A 18 2.09 -1.00 -1.64
C ALA A 18 2.21 -2.30 -2.45
N SER A 19 1.16 -3.12 -2.41
CA SER A 19 1.09 -4.35 -3.19
C SER A 19 -0.34 -4.66 -3.57
N VAL A 20 -0.53 -5.22 -4.76
CA VAL A 20 -1.80 -5.66 -5.31
C VAL A 20 -1.67 -7.13 -5.70
N THR A 21 -2.61 -7.94 -5.25
CA THR A 21 -2.68 -9.36 -5.57
C THR A 21 -4.03 -9.67 -6.20
N LEU A 22 -4.03 -10.28 -7.38
CA LEU A 22 -5.25 -10.86 -7.94
C LEU A 22 -5.59 -12.15 -7.21
N VAL A 23 -6.73 -12.15 -6.52
CA VAL A 23 -7.26 -13.30 -5.81
C VAL A 23 -8.37 -13.94 -6.64
N ARG A 24 -8.24 -15.24 -6.91
CA ARG A 24 -9.23 -16.05 -7.62
C ARG A 24 -9.74 -17.14 -6.67
N PRO A 25 -10.80 -16.87 -5.90
CA PRO A 25 -11.33 -17.85 -4.95
C PRO A 25 -11.97 -19.03 -5.71
N VAL A 26 -12.08 -20.18 -5.04
CA VAL A 26 -12.77 -21.37 -5.59
C VAL A 26 -14.27 -21.09 -5.81
N ILE A 27 -14.85 -20.26 -4.96
CA ILE A 27 -16.25 -19.85 -5.01
C ILE A 27 -16.31 -18.32 -5.09
N GLY A 28 -17.03 -17.79 -6.08
CA GLY A 28 -17.25 -16.36 -6.28
C GLY A 28 -16.36 -15.73 -7.34
N HIS A 29 -16.45 -14.40 -7.47
CA HIS A 29 -15.74 -13.65 -8.50
C HIS A 29 -14.31 -13.29 -8.07
N ALA A 30 -13.40 -13.24 -9.04
CA ALA A 30 -12.05 -12.74 -8.84
C ALA A 30 -12.06 -11.28 -8.38
N TYR A 31 -11.07 -10.90 -7.57
CA TYR A 31 -10.93 -9.54 -7.06
C TYR A 31 -9.47 -9.18 -6.86
N LEU A 32 -9.18 -7.87 -6.82
CA LEU A 32 -7.88 -7.34 -6.44
C LEU A 32 -7.83 -7.08 -4.94
N LEU A 33 -6.79 -7.60 -4.30
CA LEU A 33 -6.47 -7.34 -2.91
C LEU A 33 -5.29 -6.39 -2.85
N THR A 34 -5.52 -5.15 -2.45
CA THR A 34 -4.46 -4.18 -2.20
C THR A 34 -4.06 -4.19 -0.74
N LYS A 35 -2.76 -4.08 -0.47
CA LYS A 35 -2.17 -3.98 0.86
C LYS A 35 -1.14 -2.87 0.83
N THR A 36 -1.27 -1.91 1.73
CA THR A 36 -0.31 -0.82 1.89
C THR A 36 0.22 -0.77 3.30
N LYS A 37 1.54 -0.61 3.42
CA LYS A 37 2.26 -0.46 4.69
C LYS A 37 3.04 0.83 4.65
N VAL A 38 2.95 1.62 5.72
CA VAL A 38 3.78 2.81 5.94
C VAL A 38 4.77 2.49 7.05
N TYR A 39 6.04 2.83 6.86
CA TYR A 39 7.11 2.61 7.82
C TYR A 39 7.75 3.95 8.20
N ASN A 40 8.17 4.08 9.46
CA ASN A 40 8.94 5.23 9.94
C ASN A 40 10.46 4.95 9.86
N GLY A 41 10.90 4.50 8.70
CA GLY A 41 12.28 4.14 8.38
C GLY A 41 12.32 3.13 7.24
N ASP A 42 13.53 2.76 6.81
CA ASP A 42 13.70 1.80 5.72
C ASP A 42 13.06 0.44 6.10
N PRO A 43 12.09 -0.06 5.31
CA PRO A 43 11.38 -1.30 5.59
C PRO A 43 12.27 -2.56 5.57
N ARG A 44 13.48 -2.48 4.99
CA ARG A 44 14.47 -3.57 4.99
C ARG A 44 15.04 -3.84 6.37
N ASN A 45 14.96 -2.88 7.29
CA ASN A 45 15.45 -3.00 8.67
C ASN A 45 14.46 -3.71 9.60
N ALA A 46 13.57 -4.57 9.05
CA ALA A 46 12.56 -5.33 9.80
C ALA A 46 11.66 -4.46 10.70
N LEU A 47 11.42 -3.21 10.31
CA LEU A 47 10.55 -2.30 11.06
C LEU A 47 9.10 -2.79 11.04
N ARG A 48 8.41 -2.65 12.17
CA ARG A 48 6.95 -2.79 12.18
C ARG A 48 6.33 -1.63 11.41
N PRO A 49 5.29 -1.89 10.59
CA PRO A 49 4.59 -0.81 9.90
C PRO A 49 3.92 0.11 10.91
N LEU A 50 4.08 1.42 10.73
CA LEU A 50 3.37 2.46 11.47
C LEU A 50 1.89 2.45 11.12
N LEU A 51 1.57 2.28 9.83
CA LEU A 51 0.21 2.10 9.34
C LEU A 51 0.14 0.88 8.44
N TYR A 52 -0.99 0.18 8.53
CA TYR A 52 -1.34 -0.91 7.65
C TYR A 52 -2.77 -0.73 7.17
N SER A 53 -2.96 -0.81 5.86
CA SER A 53 -4.29 -0.79 5.24
C SER A 53 -4.40 -1.91 4.21
N GLN A 54 -5.61 -2.43 4.08
CA GLN A 54 -5.95 -3.47 3.13
C GLN A 54 -7.35 -3.20 2.58
N ALA A 55 -7.51 -3.35 1.27
CA ALA A 55 -8.81 -3.23 0.62
C ALA A 55 -9.01 -4.31 -0.46
N ARG A 56 -10.27 -4.72 -0.62
CA ARG A 56 -10.74 -5.59 -1.69
C ARG A 56 -11.44 -4.73 -2.73
N LEU A 57 -11.03 -4.88 -3.99
CA LEU A 57 -11.51 -4.06 -5.10
C LEU A 57 -11.94 -4.97 -6.25
N ASN A 58 -13.09 -4.65 -6.84
CA ASN A 58 -13.56 -5.25 -8.08
C ASN A 58 -13.13 -4.30 -9.21
N SER A 59 -11.87 -4.39 -9.62
CA SER A 59 -11.30 -3.65 -10.75
C SER A 59 -10.35 -4.59 -11.49
N ASP A 60 -10.19 -4.36 -12.78
CA ASP A 60 -9.25 -5.12 -13.62
C ASP A 60 -7.91 -4.36 -13.81
N ASP A 61 -7.85 -3.08 -13.44
CA ASP A 61 -6.64 -2.25 -13.56
C ASP A 61 -5.77 -2.31 -12.30
N THR A 62 -4.83 -3.25 -12.31
CA THR A 62 -3.87 -3.43 -11.21
C THR A 62 -2.93 -2.23 -10.99
N LEU A 63 -2.61 -1.45 -12.04
CA LEU A 63 -1.69 -0.32 -11.95
C LEU A 63 -2.38 0.89 -11.34
N GLU A 64 -3.62 1.15 -11.73
CA GLU A 64 -4.46 2.18 -11.14
C GLU A 64 -4.69 1.91 -9.65
N VAL A 65 -5.03 0.67 -9.30
CA VAL A 65 -5.25 0.26 -7.90
C VAL A 65 -3.98 0.43 -7.08
N LEU A 66 -2.82 0.03 -7.60
CA LEU A 66 -1.55 0.19 -6.90
C LEU A 66 -1.22 1.68 -6.68
N THR A 67 -1.38 2.50 -7.72
CA THR A 67 -1.09 3.93 -7.67
C THR A 67 -2.02 4.66 -6.70
N SER A 68 -3.31 4.31 -6.70
CA SER A 68 -4.29 4.85 -5.76
C SER A 68 -3.97 4.47 -4.32
N ALA A 69 -3.55 3.23 -4.08
CA ALA A 69 -3.17 2.75 -2.75
C ALA A 69 -1.89 3.43 -2.22
N GLU A 70 -0.93 3.72 -3.11
CA GLU A 70 0.28 4.50 -2.79
C GLU A 70 -0.07 5.95 -2.44
N ARG A 71 -0.92 6.61 -3.25
CA ARG A 71 -1.39 7.98 -2.99
C ARG A 71 -2.12 8.10 -1.66
N ALA A 72 -3.01 7.17 -1.35
CA ALA A 72 -3.71 7.13 -0.07
C ALA A 72 -2.74 7.03 1.13
N ALA A 73 -1.68 6.23 1.01
CA ALA A 73 -0.66 6.14 2.04
C ALA A 73 0.21 7.40 2.14
N LEU A 74 0.49 8.07 1.02
CA LEU A 74 1.17 9.36 1.03
C LEU A 74 0.33 10.41 1.77
N CYS A 75 -0.98 10.51 1.50
CA CYS A 75 -1.87 11.40 2.24
C CYS A 75 -1.88 11.09 3.74
N ALA A 76 -1.81 9.81 4.13
CA ALA A 76 -1.71 9.43 5.54
C ALA A 76 -0.37 9.85 6.16
N ILE A 77 0.74 9.74 5.42
CA ILE A 77 2.05 10.27 5.84
C ILE A 77 1.99 11.78 6.04
N GLU A 78 1.36 12.52 5.12
CA GLU A 78 1.18 13.97 5.22
C GLU A 78 0.41 14.35 6.48
N ALA A 79 -0.68 13.64 6.79
CA ALA A 79 -1.44 13.86 8.02
C ALA A 79 -0.57 13.66 9.26
N ILE A 80 0.18 12.56 9.34
CA ILE A 80 1.09 12.28 10.46
C ILE A 80 2.21 13.33 10.56
N ALA A 81 2.82 13.71 9.43
CA ALA A 81 3.92 14.67 9.39
C ALA A 81 3.47 16.08 9.80
N CYS A 82 2.24 16.46 9.49
CA CYS A 82 1.64 17.73 9.89
C CYS A 82 1.01 17.69 11.30
N GLY A 83 1.02 16.55 12.00
CA GLY A 83 0.45 16.43 13.35
C GLY A 83 -1.08 16.48 13.38
N ARG A 84 -1.75 16.01 12.33
CA ARG A 84 -3.20 15.86 12.24
C ARG A 84 -3.66 14.49 12.71
#